data_AF-A0A779UK07-F1
#
_entry.id   AF-A0A779UK07-F1
#
_cell.length_a   1.000
_cell.length_b   1.000
_cell.length_c   1.000
_cell.angle_alpha   90.00
_cell.angle_beta   90.00
_cell.angle_gamma   90.00
#
_symmetry.space_group_name_H-M   'P 1'
#
loop_
_entity.id
_entity.type
_entity.pdbx_description
1 polymer ?
#
loop_
_entity_poly.entity_id
_entity_poly.type
_entity_poly.pdbx_seq_one_letter_code
_entity_poly.pdbx_strand_id
1 'polypeptide(L)'
;MAVLTDTKARHIKPDDKPLPHGGITGLTLHPSSVKGRGKWVFRYVSPVTQKRRNAGLGTYPEVSIAEAARAARIMREQLAAGDDPLEIKKAEAEKVVIPTFADAARRVHAELSPGWENPKHVRQWLSTLENYAFPQLGAKTLDSITAADVAETLRPVWLTLSETASRVKQRIHVVMQWGWAHG
;
A
#
# COMPACT_ATOMS: atom_id res chain seq x y z
N MET A 1 -15.38 -24.70 -26.13
CA MET A 1 -14.29 -25.51 -25.54
C MET A 1 -14.81 -26.19 -24.29
N ALA A 2 -14.35 -27.40 -23.96
CA ALA A 2 -14.75 -28.04 -22.71
C ALA A 2 -14.23 -27.24 -21.50
N VAL A 3 -15.08 -27.06 -20.48
CA VAL A 3 -14.71 -26.36 -19.24
C VAL A 3 -13.70 -27.22 -18.46
N LEU A 4 -12.69 -26.57 -17.87
CA LEU A 4 -11.66 -27.23 -17.08
C LEU A 4 -12.28 -27.87 -15.82
N THR A 5 -12.04 -29.16 -15.64
CA THR A 5 -12.52 -29.96 -14.51
C THR A 5 -11.44 -30.11 -13.43
N ASP A 6 -11.85 -30.27 -12.17
CA ASP A 6 -10.93 -30.43 -11.03
C ASP A 6 -9.94 -31.58 -11.23
N THR A 7 -10.39 -32.72 -11.76
CA THR A 7 -9.53 -33.87 -12.09
C THR A 7 -8.39 -33.50 -13.04
N LYS A 8 -8.65 -32.65 -14.04
CA LYS A 8 -7.62 -32.21 -14.98
C LYS A 8 -6.65 -31.23 -14.32
N ALA A 9 -7.16 -30.34 -13.46
CA ALA A 9 -6.33 -29.39 -12.71
C ALA A 9 -5.40 -30.10 -11.71
N ARG A 10 -5.87 -31.12 -10.97
CA ARG A 10 -5.02 -31.92 -10.05
C ARG A 10 -3.93 -32.71 -10.76
N HIS A 11 -4.16 -33.09 -12.01
CA HIS A 11 -3.23 -33.89 -12.79
C HIS A 11 -2.23 -33.05 -13.59
N ILE A 12 -2.31 -31.71 -13.52
CA ILE A 12 -1.36 -30.82 -14.21
C ILE A 12 0.07 -31.06 -13.71
N LYS A 13 1.03 -31.19 -14.63
CA LYS A 13 2.45 -31.39 -14.35
C LYS A 13 3.26 -30.14 -14.68
N PRO A 14 4.46 -29.96 -14.10
CA PRO A 14 5.29 -28.79 -14.33
C PRO A 14 5.58 -28.48 -15.82
N ASP A 15 5.77 -29.53 -16.63
CA ASP A 15 6.09 -29.40 -18.06
C ASP A 15 4.86 -29.36 -18.98
N ASP A 16 3.65 -29.38 -18.41
CA ASP A 16 2.43 -29.32 -19.21
C ASP A 16 2.22 -27.93 -19.82
N LYS A 17 1.49 -27.87 -20.93
CA LYS A 17 1.05 -26.59 -21.48
C LYS A 17 -0.02 -25.96 -20.57
N PRO A 18 -0.12 -24.62 -20.50
CA PRO A 18 -1.18 -23.97 -19.75
C PRO A 18 -2.57 -24.46 -20.15
N LEU A 19 -3.36 -24.88 -19.17
CA LEU A 19 -4.68 -25.44 -19.40
C LEU A 19 -5.72 -24.31 -19.47
N PRO A 20 -6.43 -24.13 -20.60
CA PRO A 20 -7.48 -23.12 -20.68
C PRO A 20 -8.66 -23.52 -19.79
N HIS A 21 -9.28 -22.54 -19.13
CA HIS A 21 -10.48 -22.78 -18.34
C HIS A 21 -11.67 -23.21 -19.21
N GLY A 22 -11.70 -22.80 -20.49
CA GLY A 22 -12.72 -23.21 -21.47
C GLY A 22 -14.06 -22.48 -21.36
N GLY A 23 -14.45 -22.02 -20.16
CA GLY A 23 -15.67 -21.24 -19.93
C GLY A 23 -15.50 -19.72 -19.95
N ILE A 24 -14.27 -19.21 -19.80
CA ILE A 24 -13.94 -17.79 -19.77
C ILE A 24 -12.73 -17.58 -20.67
N THR A 25 -12.88 -16.73 -21.69
CA THR A 25 -11.80 -16.42 -22.63
C THR A 25 -10.66 -15.74 -21.90
N GLY A 26 -9.43 -16.16 -22.16
CA GLY A 26 -8.24 -15.57 -21.56
C GLY A 26 -7.88 -16.12 -20.17
N LEU A 27 -8.77 -16.89 -19.51
CA LEU A 27 -8.45 -17.56 -18.25
C LEU A 27 -7.75 -18.90 -18.49
N THR A 28 -6.55 -19.05 -17.95
CA THR A 28 -5.70 -20.24 -18.09
C THR A 28 -5.05 -20.62 -16.76
N LEU A 29 -4.90 -21.92 -16.51
CA LEU A 29 -4.11 -22.47 -15.41
C LEU A 29 -2.70 -22.76 -15.92
N HIS A 30 -1.72 -22.03 -15.43
CA HIS A 30 -0.31 -22.27 -15.71
C HIS A 30 0.27 -23.26 -14.70
N PRO A 31 0.97 -24.32 -15.13
CA PRO A 31 1.59 -25.24 -14.19
C PRO A 31 2.67 -24.57 -13.34
N SER A 32 2.83 -25.09 -12.13
CA SER A 32 3.93 -24.74 -11.22
C SER A 32 4.94 -25.89 -11.15
N SER A 33 6.00 -25.74 -10.36
CA SER A 33 7.03 -26.78 -10.13
C SER A 33 6.50 -28.05 -9.43
N VAL A 34 5.28 -28.00 -8.89
CA VAL A 34 4.65 -29.11 -8.16
C VAL A 34 3.43 -29.61 -8.93
N LYS A 35 3.34 -30.93 -9.11
CA LYS A 35 2.17 -31.57 -9.73
C LYS A 35 0.89 -31.19 -8.98
N GLY A 36 -0.16 -30.86 -9.72
CA GLY A 36 -1.45 -30.48 -9.17
C GLY A 36 -1.46 -29.09 -8.54
N ARG A 37 -0.42 -28.28 -8.74
CA ARG A 37 -0.40 -26.85 -8.41
C ARG A 37 -0.18 -26.02 -9.67
N GLY A 38 -0.84 -24.87 -9.72
CA GLY A 38 -0.71 -23.97 -10.85
C GLY A 38 -1.22 -22.58 -10.55
N LYS A 39 -0.77 -21.58 -11.31
CA LYS A 39 -1.19 -20.19 -11.17
C LYS A 39 -2.32 -19.89 -12.15
N TRP A 40 -3.38 -19.27 -11.66
CA TRP A 40 -4.44 -18.75 -12.51
C TRP A 40 -3.98 -17.45 -13.16
N VAL A 41 -4.00 -17.42 -14.49
CA VAL A 41 -3.63 -16.24 -15.28
C VAL A 41 -4.79 -15.88 -16.18
N PHE A 42 -5.29 -14.66 -16.02
CA PHE A 42 -6.29 -14.04 -16.87
C PHE A 42 -5.62 -13.05 -17.83
N ARG A 43 -5.67 -13.36 -19.12
CA ARG A 43 -5.08 -12.54 -20.18
C ARG A 43 -6.14 -11.62 -20.77
N TYR A 44 -5.83 -10.34 -20.86
CA TYR A 44 -6.74 -9.33 -21.42
C TYR A 44 -5.97 -8.22 -22.14
N VAL A 45 -6.70 -7.40 -22.90
CA VAL A 45 -6.19 -6.15 -23.47
C VAL A 45 -6.77 -5.01 -22.64
N SER A 46 -5.89 -4.15 -22.13
CA SER A 46 -6.28 -2.99 -21.34
C SER A 46 -7.08 -2.01 -22.20
N PRO A 47 -8.31 -1.61 -21.81
CA PRO A 47 -9.06 -0.57 -22.53
C PRO A 47 -8.37 0.80 -22.45
N VAL A 48 -7.61 1.05 -21.38
CA VAL A 48 -6.89 2.31 -21.14
C VAL A 48 -5.59 2.37 -21.93
N THR A 49 -4.73 1.37 -21.78
CA THR A 49 -3.36 1.40 -22.35
C THR A 49 -3.25 0.71 -23.70
N GLN A 50 -4.29 -0.01 -24.14
CA GLN A 50 -4.33 -0.82 -25.37
C GLN A 50 -3.25 -1.92 -25.45
N LYS A 51 -2.58 -2.23 -24.33
CA LYS A 51 -1.55 -3.26 -24.23
C LYS A 51 -2.12 -4.59 -23.73
N ARG A 52 -1.52 -5.69 -24.17
CA ARG A 52 -1.81 -7.04 -23.65
C ARG A 52 -1.23 -7.17 -22.25
N ARG A 53 -2.06 -7.58 -21.29
CA ARG A 53 -1.69 -7.75 -19.88
C ARG A 53 -2.17 -9.10 -19.35
N ASN A 54 -1.51 -9.54 -18.28
CA ASN A 54 -1.83 -10.77 -17.57
C ASN A 54 -2.10 -10.43 -16.11
N ALA A 55 -3.27 -10.80 -15.60
CA ALA A 55 -3.60 -10.71 -14.18
C ALA A 55 -3.50 -12.08 -13.52
N GLY A 56 -2.78 -12.16 -12.41
CA GLY A 56 -2.75 -13.35 -11.55
C GLY A 56 -3.99 -13.41 -10.67
N LEU A 57 -4.71 -14.52 -10.70
CA LEU A 57 -5.94 -14.74 -9.91
C LEU A 57 -5.73 -15.76 -8.76
N GLY A 58 -4.49 -15.92 -8.31
CA GLY A 58 -4.10 -16.85 -7.26
C GLY A 58 -3.62 -18.20 -7.77
N THR A 59 -3.50 -19.16 -6.85
CA THR A 59 -2.85 -20.46 -7.10
C THR A 59 -3.82 -21.60 -6.80
N TYR A 60 -3.94 -22.57 -7.71
CA TYR A 60 -4.64 -23.82 -7.46
C TYR A 60 -3.78 -24.75 -6.56
N PRO A 61 -4.34 -25.44 -5.56
CA PRO A 61 -5.78 -25.56 -5.24
C PRO A 61 -6.32 -24.52 -4.24
N GLU A 62 -5.50 -23.59 -3.74
CA GLU A 62 -5.94 -22.55 -2.78
C GLU A 62 -7.08 -21.68 -3.34
N VAL A 63 -7.01 -21.38 -4.63
CA VAL A 63 -8.10 -20.79 -5.40
C VAL A 63 -8.68 -21.87 -6.31
N SER A 64 -9.94 -22.21 -6.05
CA SER A 64 -10.69 -23.19 -6.82
C SER A 64 -10.97 -22.69 -8.25
N ILE A 65 -11.33 -23.62 -9.14
CA ILE A 65 -11.71 -23.30 -10.52
C ILE A 65 -12.90 -22.32 -10.54
N ALA A 66 -13.87 -22.51 -9.64
CA ALA A 66 -15.05 -21.65 -9.55
C ALA A 66 -14.70 -20.24 -9.05
N GLU A 67 -13.82 -20.12 -8.07
CA GLU A 67 -13.35 -18.81 -7.57
C GLU A 67 -12.55 -18.04 -8.62
N ALA A 68 -11.62 -18.71 -9.30
CA ALA A 68 -10.88 -18.13 -10.41
C ALA A 68 -11.83 -17.67 -11.52
N ALA A 69 -12.89 -18.44 -11.80
CA ALA A 69 -13.90 -18.08 -12.77
C ALA A 69 -14.72 -16.84 -12.36
N ARG A 70 -15.15 -16.76 -11.08
CA ARG A 70 -15.83 -15.57 -10.55
C ARG A 70 -14.95 -14.34 -10.64
N ALA A 71 -13.69 -14.42 -10.19
CA ALA A 71 -12.76 -13.31 -10.22
C ALA A 71 -12.49 -12.83 -11.66
N ALA A 72 -12.34 -13.75 -12.62
CA ALA A 72 -12.17 -13.40 -14.03
C ALA A 72 -13.41 -12.74 -14.65
N ARG A 73 -14.63 -13.09 -14.22
CA ARG A 73 -15.86 -12.43 -14.67
C ARG A 73 -15.95 -11.00 -14.17
N ILE A 74 -15.67 -10.77 -12.89
CA ILE A 74 -15.63 -9.43 -12.30
C ILE A 74 -14.61 -8.55 -13.05
N MET A 75 -13.42 -9.07 -13.32
CA MET A 75 -12.42 -8.34 -14.11
C MET A 75 -12.90 -8.03 -15.53
N ARG A 76 -13.66 -8.92 -16.17
CA ARG A 76 -14.24 -8.65 -17.50
C ARG A 76 -15.31 -7.56 -17.47
N GLU A 77 -16.14 -7.54 -16.43
CA GLU A 77 -17.15 -6.50 -16.25
C GLU A 77 -16.49 -5.13 -16.08
N GLN A 78 -15.41 -5.05 -15.28
CA GLN A 78 -14.60 -3.83 -15.13
C GLN A 78 -13.97 -3.40 -16.48
N LEU A 79 -13.40 -4.34 -17.23
CA LEU A 79 -12.84 -4.05 -18.55
C LEU A 79 -13.90 -3.57 -19.55
N ALA A 80 -15.13 -4.09 -19.46
CA ALA A 80 -16.25 -3.67 -20.29
C ALA A 80 -16.75 -2.26 -19.92
N ALA A 81 -16.60 -1.85 -18.65
CA ALA A 81 -16.85 -0.49 -18.19
C ALA A 81 -15.75 0.50 -18.62
N GLY A 82 -14.65 0.04 -19.21
CA GLY A 82 -13.53 0.86 -19.65
C GLY A 82 -12.40 0.99 -18.62
N ASP A 83 -12.52 0.31 -17.49
CA ASP A 83 -11.53 0.36 -16.42
C ASP A 83 -10.45 -0.72 -16.59
N ASP A 84 -9.19 -0.40 -16.30
CA ASP A 84 -8.11 -1.40 -16.18
C ASP A 84 -7.90 -1.78 -14.70
N PRO A 85 -8.24 -3.01 -14.27
CA PRO A 85 -8.14 -3.42 -12.88
C PRO A 85 -6.72 -3.37 -12.32
N LEU A 86 -5.69 -3.52 -13.18
CA LEU A 86 -4.31 -3.38 -12.75
C LEU A 86 -3.89 -1.93 -12.54
N GLU A 87 -4.45 -0.99 -13.32
CA GLU A 87 -4.23 0.43 -13.07
C GLU A 87 -5.00 0.92 -11.86
N ILE A 88 -6.22 0.42 -11.61
CA ILE A 88 -6.95 0.71 -10.37
C ILE A 88 -6.14 0.23 -9.15
N LYS A 89 -5.66 -1.02 -9.17
CA LYS A 89 -4.81 -1.54 -8.08
C LYS A 89 -3.52 -0.76 -7.90
N LYS A 90 -2.91 -0.32 -9.01
CA LYS A 90 -1.71 0.49 -8.97
C LYS A 90 -2.02 1.87 -8.37
N ALA A 91 -3.10 2.52 -8.81
CA ALA A 91 -3.56 3.79 -8.26
C ALA A 91 -3.95 3.69 -6.79
N GLU A 92 -4.54 2.57 -6.35
CA GLU A 92 -4.82 2.31 -4.93
C GLU A 92 -3.54 2.07 -4.11
N ALA A 93 -2.54 1.38 -4.67
CA ALA A 93 -1.24 1.23 -4.03
C ALA A 93 -0.43 2.54 -4.03
N GLU A 94 -0.66 3.40 -5.02
CA GLU A 94 -0.10 4.75 -5.15
C GLU A 94 -0.94 5.84 -4.47
N LYS A 95 -2.08 5.50 -3.85
CA LYS A 95 -2.72 6.41 -2.90
C LYS A 95 -1.73 6.59 -1.76
N VAL A 96 -1.00 7.68 -1.83
CA VAL A 96 -0.10 8.16 -0.78
C VAL A 96 -0.90 8.11 0.51
N VAL A 97 -0.63 7.11 1.35
CA VAL A 97 -1.20 7.06 2.69
C VAL A 97 -0.49 8.18 3.43
N ILE A 98 -1.13 9.35 3.46
CA ILE A 98 -0.60 10.53 4.15
C ILE A 98 -0.42 10.11 5.61
N PRO A 99 0.83 10.02 6.10
CA PRO A 99 1.06 9.51 7.44
C PRO A 99 0.47 10.47 8.47
N THR A 100 0.13 9.92 9.63
CA THR A 100 -0.17 10.76 10.79
C THR A 100 1.08 11.53 11.22
N PHE A 101 0.91 12.64 11.92
CA PHE A 101 2.04 13.40 12.45
C PHE A 101 2.95 12.53 13.33
N ALA A 102 2.37 11.64 14.15
CA ALA A 102 3.13 10.75 15.01
C ALA A 102 3.97 9.75 14.19
N ASP A 103 3.38 9.15 13.16
CA ASP A 103 4.10 8.20 12.29
C ASP A 103 5.21 8.91 11.51
N ALA A 104 4.92 10.09 10.95
CA ALA A 104 5.90 10.91 10.26
C ALA A 104 7.05 11.31 11.19
N ALA A 105 6.75 11.75 12.41
CA ALA A 105 7.77 12.11 13.40
C ALA A 105 8.68 10.92 13.77
N ARG A 106 8.12 9.70 13.89
CA ARG A 106 8.91 8.49 14.13
C ARG A 106 9.78 8.11 12.94
N ARG A 107 9.30 8.27 11.70
CA ARG A 107 10.08 8.02 10.48
C ARG A 107 11.24 9.00 10.33
N VAL A 108 10.96 10.29 10.47
CA VAL A 108 11.97 11.37 10.49
C VAL A 108 13.04 11.10 11.53
N HIS A 109 12.61 10.71 12.74
CA HIS A 109 13.52 10.38 13.82
C HIS A 109 14.41 9.19 13.46
N ALA A 110 13.85 8.12 12.89
CA ALA A 110 14.61 6.96 12.47
C ALA A 110 15.63 7.29 11.37
N GLU A 111 15.28 8.17 10.42
CA GLU A 111 16.17 8.58 9.32
C GLU A 111 17.29 9.53 9.77
N LEU A 112 16.99 10.49 10.66
CA LEU A 112 17.96 11.50 11.11
C LEU A 112 18.81 11.03 12.30
N SER A 113 18.31 10.09 13.12
CA SER A 113 19.01 9.61 14.31
C SER A 113 20.41 9.04 14.07
N PRO A 114 20.74 8.36 12.95
CA PRO A 114 22.09 7.88 12.68
C PRO A 114 23.10 9.02 12.48
N GLY A 115 22.64 10.22 12.07
CA GLY A 115 23.47 11.41 11.91
C GLY A 115 23.68 12.19 13.22
N TRP A 116 23.08 11.77 14.33
CA TRP A 116 23.21 12.46 15.62
C TRP A 116 24.16 11.70 16.54
N GLU A 117 25.31 12.30 16.84
CA GLU A 117 26.34 11.69 17.69
C GLU A 117 25.91 11.52 19.15
N ASN A 118 24.94 12.32 19.62
CA ASN A 118 24.54 12.33 21.02
C ASN A 118 23.25 11.50 21.28
N PRO A 119 23.33 10.34 21.96
CA PRO A 119 22.17 9.47 22.20
C PRO A 119 21.12 10.10 23.14
N LYS A 120 21.51 11.05 23.99
CA LYS A 120 20.56 11.80 24.82
C LYS A 120 19.73 12.75 23.95
N HIS A 121 20.36 13.39 22.97
CA HIS A 121 19.67 14.27 22.03
C HIS A 121 18.66 13.48 21.18
N VAL A 122 19.04 12.30 20.70
CA VAL A 122 18.15 11.37 19.96
C VAL A 122 16.88 11.09 20.75
N ARG A 123 17.00 10.62 22.00
CA ARG A 123 15.82 10.32 22.84
C ARG A 123 15.02 11.57 23.20
N GLN A 124 15.70 12.67 23.52
CA GLN A 124 15.05 13.92 23.89
C GLN A 124 14.27 14.53 22.71
N TRP A 125 14.70 14.30 21.47
CA TRP A 125 13.99 14.76 20.28
C TRP A 125 12.57 14.19 20.22
N LEU A 126 12.46 12.86 20.25
CA LEU A 126 11.18 12.17 20.15
C LEU A 126 10.32 12.40 21.41
N SER A 127 10.91 12.30 22.60
CA SER A 127 10.17 12.45 23.86
C SER A 127 9.49 13.82 23.99
N THR A 128 10.09 14.91 23.50
CA THR A 128 9.39 16.21 23.54
C THR A 128 8.21 16.28 22.58
N LEU A 129 8.27 15.62 21.42
CA LEU A 129 7.14 15.58 20.52
C LEU A 129 6.03 14.72 21.12
N GLU A 130 6.37 13.60 21.76
CA GLU A 130 5.43 12.74 22.48
C GLU A 130 4.71 13.48 23.62
N ASN A 131 5.43 14.31 24.38
CA ASN A 131 4.84 15.01 25.53
C ASN A 131 4.03 16.25 25.14
N TYR A 132 4.47 17.00 24.11
CA TYR A 132 3.90 18.32 23.82
C TYR A 132 3.13 18.40 22.50
N ALA A 133 3.47 17.61 21.49
CA ALA A 133 2.86 17.69 20.16
C ALA A 133 1.86 16.56 19.87
N PHE A 134 2.21 15.32 20.25
CA PHE A 134 1.39 14.14 19.95
C PHE A 134 -0.01 14.15 20.59
N PRO A 135 -0.24 14.73 21.79
CA PRO A 135 -1.59 14.75 22.38
C PRO A 135 -2.64 15.45 21.50
N GLN A 136 -2.25 16.43 20.69
CA GLN A 136 -3.17 17.18 19.82
C GLN A 136 -2.95 16.90 18.32
N LEU A 137 -1.69 16.82 17.87
CA LEU A 137 -1.34 16.67 16.46
C LEU A 137 -1.10 15.22 16.07
N GLY A 138 -0.78 14.33 17.01
CA GLY A 138 -0.25 13.00 16.73
C GLY A 138 -1.14 12.14 15.83
N ALA A 139 -2.47 12.20 16.03
CA ALA A 139 -3.45 11.43 15.27
C ALA A 139 -3.89 12.12 13.96
N LYS A 140 -3.54 13.40 13.76
CA LYS A 140 -3.89 14.13 12.54
C LYS A 140 -2.96 13.73 11.40
N THR A 141 -3.48 13.64 10.19
CA THR A 141 -2.66 13.45 8.98
C THR A 141 -1.95 14.75 8.63
N LEU A 142 -0.75 14.65 8.04
CA LEU A 142 0.09 15.82 7.75
C LEU A 142 -0.61 16.90 6.93
N ASP A 143 -1.50 16.52 6.01
CA ASP A 143 -2.28 17.42 5.15
C ASP A 143 -3.37 18.20 5.90
N SER A 144 -3.88 17.62 6.99
CA SER A 144 -4.92 18.25 7.81
C SER A 144 -4.37 19.25 8.85
N ILE A 145 -3.06 19.29 9.05
CA ILE A 145 -2.43 20.13 10.07
C ILE A 145 -2.33 21.56 9.58
N THR A 146 -3.00 22.47 10.28
CA THR A 146 -2.96 23.90 10.00
C THR A 146 -1.98 24.63 10.92
N ALA A 147 -1.61 25.86 10.54
CA ALA A 147 -0.83 26.74 11.41
C ALA A 147 -1.56 27.05 12.73
N ALA A 148 -2.90 27.06 12.72
CA ALA A 148 -3.71 27.27 13.92
C ALA A 148 -3.56 26.10 14.90
N ASP A 149 -3.59 24.85 14.41
CA ASP A 149 -3.38 23.67 15.24
C ASP A 149 -2.02 23.70 15.94
N VAL A 150 -0.95 24.04 15.20
CA VAL A 150 0.39 24.17 15.76
C VAL A 150 0.45 25.28 16.81
N ALA A 151 -0.21 26.40 16.57
CA ALA A 151 -0.26 27.51 17.51
C ALA A 151 -1.04 27.14 18.79
N GLU A 152 -2.15 26.42 18.68
CA GLU A 152 -2.95 25.94 19.82
C GLU A 152 -2.17 24.94 20.67
N THR A 153 -1.46 24.01 20.03
CA THR A 153 -0.60 23.03 20.71
C THR A 153 0.54 23.70 21.47
N LEU A 154 1.17 24.74 20.89
CA LEU A 154 2.32 25.41 21.50
C LEU A 154 1.95 26.51 22.50
N ARG A 155 0.75 27.10 22.42
CA ARG A 155 0.30 28.20 23.30
C ARG A 155 0.47 27.89 24.80
N PRO A 156 -0.02 26.76 25.35
CA PRO A 156 0.13 26.48 26.79
C PRO A 156 1.59 26.24 27.20
N VAL A 157 2.41 25.71 26.29
CA VAL A 157 3.84 25.49 26.53
C VAL A 157 4.60 26.82 26.52
N TRP A 158 4.25 27.76 25.64
CA TRP A 158 4.87 29.08 25.58
C TRP A 158 4.69 29.89 26.87
N LEU A 159 3.55 29.74 27.55
CA LEU A 159 3.26 30.45 28.79
C LEU A 159 4.03 29.91 30.00
N THR A 160 4.55 28.68 29.93
CA THR A 160 5.19 27.99 31.05
C THR A 160 6.67 27.72 30.81
N LEU A 161 7.04 27.31 29.58
CA LEU A 161 8.36 26.84 29.18
C LEU A 161 8.68 27.33 27.74
N SER A 162 9.04 28.60 27.62
CA SER A 162 9.33 29.28 26.34
C SER A 162 10.40 28.60 25.49
N GLU A 163 11.54 28.22 26.09
CA GLU A 163 12.62 27.51 25.38
C GLU A 163 12.15 26.16 24.83
N THR A 164 11.36 25.43 25.63
CA THR A 164 10.80 24.14 25.22
C THR A 164 9.83 24.32 24.06
N ALA A 165 8.95 25.33 24.12
CA ALA A 165 8.03 25.64 23.03
C ALA A 165 8.75 25.97 21.72
N SER A 166 9.85 26.75 21.79
CA SER A 166 10.69 27.05 20.62
C SER A 166 11.30 25.79 20.01
N ARG A 167 11.84 24.89 20.84
CA ARG A 167 12.39 23.60 20.38
C ARG A 167 11.32 22.70 19.76
N VAL A 168 10.14 22.60 20.37
CA VAL A 168 9.03 21.80 19.83
C VAL A 168 8.57 22.36 18.49
N LYS A 169 8.46 23.69 18.34
CA LYS A 169 8.15 24.35 17.06
C LYS A 169 9.14 23.96 15.96
N GLN A 170 10.44 24.03 16.25
CA GLN A 170 11.48 23.63 15.30
C GLN A 170 11.34 22.17 14.88
N ARG A 171 11.06 21.27 15.84
CA ARG A 171 10.89 19.84 15.57
C ARG A 171 9.64 19.55 14.73
N ILE A 172 8.52 20.23 15.02
CA ILE A 172 7.31 20.16 14.18
C ILE A 172 7.63 20.61 12.75
N HIS A 173 8.38 21.70 12.59
CA HIS A 173 8.77 22.18 11.27
C HIS A 173 9.60 21.15 10.49
N VAL A 174 10.56 20.47 11.13
CA VAL A 174 11.34 19.41 10.49
C VAL A 174 10.44 18.25 10.03
N VAL A 175 9.44 17.86 10.82
CA VAL A 175 8.50 16.80 10.43
C VAL A 175 7.64 17.22 9.24
N MET A 176 7.13 18.46 9.24
CA MET A 176 6.35 18.99 8.11
C MET A 176 7.20 19.12 6.84
N GLN A 177 8.44 19.59 6.97
CA GLN A 177 9.39 19.70 5.86
C GLN A 177 9.73 18.34 5.25
N TRP A 178 9.90 17.32 6.10
CA TRP A 178 10.08 15.94 5.64
C TRP A 178 8.85 15.42 4.90
N GLY A 179 7.64 15.73 5.39
CA GLY A 179 6.39 15.44 4.70
C GLY A 179 6.40 16.00 3.28
N TRP A 180 6.63 17.31 3.13
CA TRP A 180 6.70 17.96 1.82
C TRP A 180 7.75 17.36 0.87
N ALA A 181 8.85 16.82 1.40
CA ALA A 181 9.88 16.16 0.60
C ALA A 181 9.46 14.76 0.11
N HIS A 182 8.52 14.09 0.79
CA HIS A 182 8.11 12.71 0.52
C HIS A 182 6.71 12.58 -0.10
N GLY A 183 6.05 13.70 -0.39
CA GLY A 183 4.74 13.78 -1.07
C GLY A 183 3.57 13.90 -0.11
#